data_AF-A4A8K7-F1
#
_entry.id   AF-A4A8K7-F1
#
_cell.length_a   1.000
_cell.length_b   1.000
_cell.length_c   1.000
_cell.angle_alpha   90.00
_cell.angle_beta   90.00
_cell.angle_gamma   90.00
#
_symmetry.space_group_name_H-M   'P 1'
#
loop_
_entity.id
_entity.type
_entity.pdbx_description
1 polymer ?
#
loop_
_entity_poly.entity_id
_entity_poly.type
_entity_poly.pdbx_seq_one_letter_code
_entity_poly.pdbx_strand_id
1 'polypeptide(L)'
;MANLKKCFIAGACAVALSFGQANAGIIDSDDVNGFETFLDEITGLTWLDLDNFFDSATGISAFTPAEQIAAAEEEGFTVASTEKIEELLGSLPLTGGQWSTYAGIMGFGDTRDLIWGSYDDGDENPNLGWAYAYSFDNEWIFSPNSGNVDLIAAGNDPGSQDLGLWAFASLGDRTSVPAPATLALFGLGLAGLGWKRRITA
;
A
#
# COMPACT_ATOMS: atom_id res chain seq x y z
N MET A 1 64.42 -32.10 19.25
CA MET A 1 63.17 -32.56 18.59
C MET A 1 62.04 -31.66 19.07
N ALA A 2 61.59 -30.71 18.25
CA ALA A 2 60.56 -29.73 18.60
C ALA A 2 59.27 -30.05 17.83
N ASN A 3 58.19 -30.33 18.57
CA ASN A 3 56.88 -30.64 18.02
C ASN A 3 56.09 -29.35 17.79
N LEU A 4 55.87 -29.00 16.52
CA LEU A 4 55.13 -27.83 16.08
C LEU A 4 53.62 -28.16 16.04
N LYS A 5 52.86 -27.72 17.06
CA LYS A 5 51.40 -27.82 17.10
C LYS A 5 50.79 -26.79 16.14
N LYS A 6 50.13 -27.25 15.08
CA LYS A 6 49.40 -26.39 14.13
C LYS A 6 48.00 -26.11 14.68
N CYS A 7 47.76 -24.89 15.13
CA CYS A 7 46.42 -24.36 15.43
C CYS A 7 45.74 -23.98 14.10
N PHE A 8 44.67 -24.69 13.74
CA PHE A 8 43.76 -24.28 12.68
C PHE A 8 42.80 -23.23 13.23
N ILE A 9 42.91 -21.99 12.76
CA ILE A 9 41.94 -20.92 12.99
C ILE A 9 40.85 -21.08 11.93
N ALA A 10 39.66 -21.52 12.34
CA ALA A 10 38.48 -21.56 11.48
C ALA A 10 37.87 -20.15 11.44
N GLY A 11 38.14 -19.41 10.36
CA GLY A 11 37.50 -18.13 10.09
C GLY A 11 36.05 -18.36 9.64
N ALA A 12 35.09 -17.99 10.49
CA ALA A 12 33.68 -17.94 10.10
C ALA A 12 33.45 -16.66 9.27
N CYS A 13 33.33 -16.82 7.95
CA CYS A 13 32.82 -15.75 7.10
C CYS A 13 31.32 -15.56 7.39
N ALA A 14 30.99 -14.54 8.19
CA ALA A 14 29.63 -14.05 8.30
C ALA A 14 29.26 -13.34 6.99
N VAL A 15 28.62 -14.07 6.07
CA VAL A 15 27.98 -13.45 4.92
C VAL A 15 26.68 -12.84 5.42
N ALA A 16 26.72 -11.55 5.74
CA ALA A 16 25.51 -10.76 5.96
C ALA A 16 24.80 -10.65 4.61
N LEU A 17 23.83 -11.53 4.37
CA LEU A 17 22.91 -11.41 3.25
C LEU A 17 21.99 -10.22 3.57
N SER A 18 22.36 -9.04 3.10
CA SER A 18 21.45 -7.91 2.98
C SER A 18 20.47 -8.25 1.86
N PHE A 19 19.41 -8.98 2.20
CA PHE A 19 18.24 -9.05 1.33
C PHE A 19 17.69 -7.63 1.28
N GLY A 20 17.78 -6.98 0.12
CA GLY A 20 17.07 -5.73 -0.08
C GLY A 20 15.60 -6.02 0.17
N GLN A 21 15.01 -5.38 1.17
CA GLN A 21 13.56 -5.36 1.30
C GLN A 21 13.04 -4.82 -0.03
N ALA A 22 12.28 -5.64 -0.75
CA ALA A 22 11.35 -5.09 -1.72
C ALA A 22 10.37 -4.29 -0.86
N ASN A 23 10.55 -2.96 -0.82
CA ASN A 23 9.63 -2.07 -0.15
C ASN A 23 8.36 -2.00 -1.00
N ALA A 24 7.51 -3.02 -0.90
CA ALA A 24 6.10 -2.79 -1.10
C ALA A 24 5.68 -1.93 0.10
N GLY A 25 5.50 -0.62 -0.10
CA GLY A 25 5.02 0.25 0.99
C GLY A 25 3.58 -0.07 1.38
N ILE A 26 2.86 -0.74 0.46
CA ILE A 26 1.47 -1.16 0.61
C ILE A 26 1.28 -2.60 0.11
N ILE A 27 0.28 -3.28 0.67
CA ILE A 27 -0.18 -4.61 0.25
C ILE A 27 -1.70 -4.70 0.36
N ASP A 28 -2.35 -5.56 -0.43
CA ASP A 28 -3.77 -5.87 -0.24
C ASP A 28 -4.02 -6.38 1.19
N SER A 29 -5.16 -5.98 1.75
CA SER A 29 -5.61 -6.31 3.10
C SER A 29 -6.93 -7.10 3.06
N ASP A 30 -7.27 -7.75 4.17
CA ASP A 30 -8.60 -8.35 4.33
C ASP A 30 -9.67 -7.25 4.33
N ASP A 31 -10.82 -7.50 3.68
CA ASP A 31 -11.96 -6.60 3.71
C ASP A 31 -12.39 -6.23 5.14
N VAL A 32 -12.84 -5.00 5.29
CA VAL A 32 -13.33 -4.45 6.56
C VAL A 32 -14.80 -4.08 6.38
N ASN A 33 -15.68 -4.86 7.01
CA ASN A 33 -17.13 -4.66 6.93
C ASN A 33 -17.70 -4.60 5.50
N GLY A 34 -17.05 -5.31 4.56
CA GLY A 34 -17.47 -5.37 3.16
C GLY A 34 -16.82 -4.33 2.25
N PHE A 35 -15.90 -3.52 2.79
CA PHE A 35 -15.02 -2.66 2.00
C PHE A 35 -13.68 -3.36 1.73
N GLU A 36 -13.26 -3.37 0.47
CA GLU A 36 -11.91 -3.76 0.04
C GLU A 36 -10.88 -2.75 0.58
N THR A 37 -9.70 -3.22 0.95
CA THR A 37 -8.70 -2.38 1.61
C THR A 37 -7.28 -2.77 1.26
N PHE A 38 -6.35 -1.84 1.46
CA PHE A 38 -4.92 -2.09 1.47
C PHE A 38 -4.28 -1.66 2.80
N LEU A 39 -3.21 -2.33 3.20
CA LEU A 39 -2.41 -2.00 4.38
C LEU A 39 -1.19 -1.19 3.94
N ASP A 40 -0.99 -0.03 4.54
CA ASP A 40 0.29 0.67 4.54
C ASP A 40 1.21 0.04 5.60
N GLU A 41 2.23 -0.68 5.13
CA GLU A 41 3.17 -1.41 6.00
C GLU A 41 4.10 -0.49 6.79
N ILE A 42 4.19 0.80 6.42
CA ILE A 42 5.04 1.79 7.09
C ILE A 42 4.31 2.39 8.28
N THR A 43 3.06 2.80 8.09
CA THR A 43 2.26 3.44 9.16
C THR A 43 1.40 2.45 9.95
N GLY A 44 1.15 1.26 9.40
CA GLY A 44 0.24 0.27 9.96
C GLY A 44 -1.23 0.64 9.81
N LEU A 45 -1.56 1.63 8.96
CA LEU A 45 -2.93 2.05 8.68
C LEU A 45 -3.54 1.19 7.58
N THR A 46 -4.79 0.79 7.76
CA THR A 46 -5.59 0.15 6.72
C THR A 46 -6.36 1.22 5.97
N TRP A 47 -6.18 1.30 4.67
CA TRP A 47 -6.81 2.28 3.79
C TRP A 47 -7.91 1.62 2.97
N LEU A 48 -8.97 2.38 2.67
CA LEU A 48 -9.96 1.94 1.71
C LEU A 48 -9.34 1.85 0.31
N ASP A 49 -9.68 0.79 -0.42
CA ASP A 49 -9.49 0.79 -1.86
C ASP A 49 -10.38 1.88 -2.47
N LEU A 50 -9.83 2.53 -3.48
CA LEU A 50 -10.44 3.69 -4.13
C LEU A 50 -11.64 3.29 -4.97
N ASP A 51 -11.78 2.02 -5.36
CA ASP A 51 -12.86 1.53 -6.20
C ASP A 51 -14.08 0.98 -5.43
N ASN A 52 -14.07 1.01 -4.10
CA ASN A 52 -15.15 0.52 -3.23
C ASN A 52 -16.54 1.08 -3.52
N PHE A 53 -16.63 2.33 -3.99
CA PHE A 53 -17.90 3.00 -4.24
C PHE A 53 -18.36 2.92 -5.70
N PHE A 54 -17.68 2.11 -6.51
CA PHE A 54 -18.00 1.94 -7.92
C PHE A 54 -18.80 0.68 -8.17
N ASP A 55 -19.83 0.82 -9.01
CA ASP A 55 -20.44 -0.34 -9.65
C ASP A 55 -19.56 -0.77 -10.83
N SER A 56 -18.85 -1.88 -10.68
CA SER A 56 -18.01 -2.47 -11.73
C SER A 56 -18.78 -2.83 -13.01
N ALA A 57 -20.11 -3.00 -12.94
CA ALA A 57 -20.93 -3.30 -14.12
C ALA A 57 -21.25 -2.06 -14.96
N THR A 58 -21.36 -0.89 -14.33
CA THR A 58 -21.72 0.36 -15.02
C THR A 58 -20.58 1.37 -15.10
N GLY A 59 -19.54 1.19 -14.28
CA GLY A 59 -18.44 2.12 -14.12
C GLY A 59 -18.87 3.49 -13.59
N ILE A 60 -19.98 3.53 -12.85
CA ILE A 60 -20.57 4.75 -12.29
C ILE A 60 -20.62 4.58 -10.77
N SER A 61 -20.13 5.57 -10.04
CA SER A 61 -20.41 5.68 -8.61
C SER A 61 -21.86 6.12 -8.42
N ALA A 62 -22.61 5.39 -7.61
CA ALA A 62 -23.95 5.81 -7.19
C ALA A 62 -23.92 6.84 -6.04
N PHE A 63 -22.73 7.13 -5.50
CA PHE A 63 -22.52 7.93 -4.31
C PHE A 63 -21.88 9.29 -4.65
N THR A 64 -22.37 10.36 -4.03
CA THR A 64 -21.62 11.62 -3.90
C THR A 64 -20.46 11.45 -2.92
N PRO A 65 -19.41 12.30 -2.97
CA PRO A 65 -18.36 12.26 -1.94
C PRO A 65 -18.91 12.34 -0.51
N ALA A 66 -19.94 13.14 -0.25
CA ALA A 66 -20.58 13.19 1.07
C ALA A 66 -21.20 11.84 1.50
N GLU A 67 -21.83 11.11 0.57
CA GLU A 67 -22.39 9.79 0.86
C GLU A 67 -21.30 8.73 1.04
N GLN A 68 -20.18 8.82 0.29
CA GLN A 68 -19.02 7.96 0.49
C GLN A 68 -18.38 8.17 1.87
N ILE A 69 -18.19 9.43 2.27
CA ILE A 69 -17.68 9.79 3.59
C ILE A 69 -18.58 9.21 4.67
N ALA A 70 -19.89 9.42 4.57
CA ALA A 70 -20.84 8.90 5.56
C ALA A 70 -20.80 7.36 5.65
N ALA A 71 -20.70 6.66 4.52
CA ALA A 71 -20.60 5.21 4.49
C ALA A 71 -19.27 4.70 5.09
N ALA A 72 -18.15 5.36 4.76
CA ALA A 72 -16.83 5.02 5.31
C ALA A 72 -16.78 5.25 6.84
N GLU A 73 -17.31 6.39 7.30
CA GLU A 73 -17.37 6.73 8.73
C GLU A 73 -18.27 5.78 9.52
N GLU A 74 -19.38 5.29 8.93
CA GLU A 74 -20.25 4.28 9.55
C GLU A 74 -19.48 2.98 9.85
N GLU A 75 -18.52 2.61 9.00
CA GLU A 75 -17.65 1.45 9.21
C GLU A 75 -16.36 1.74 9.99
N GLY A 76 -16.21 2.96 10.52
CA GLY A 76 -15.09 3.33 11.38
C GLY A 76 -13.83 3.78 10.64
N PHE A 77 -13.93 4.08 9.36
CA PHE A 77 -12.88 4.79 8.64
C PHE A 77 -12.93 6.29 8.92
N THR A 78 -11.79 6.95 8.77
CA THR A 78 -11.63 8.39 8.88
C THR A 78 -11.11 8.93 7.56
N VAL A 79 -11.74 9.97 7.02
CA VAL A 79 -11.26 10.66 5.82
C VAL A 79 -9.86 11.19 6.07
N ALA A 80 -8.95 10.97 5.13
CA ALA A 80 -7.57 11.40 5.25
C ALA A 80 -7.47 12.92 5.15
N SER A 81 -6.68 13.54 6.04
CA SER A 81 -6.27 14.92 5.88
C SER A 81 -5.14 15.03 4.84
N THR A 82 -4.87 16.25 4.36
CA THR A 82 -3.68 16.55 3.52
C THR A 82 -2.40 15.91 4.07
N GLU A 83 -2.11 16.07 5.37
CA GLU A 83 -0.87 15.55 5.94
C GLU A 83 -0.82 14.03 5.90
N LYS A 84 -1.96 13.36 6.12
CA LYS A 84 -2.03 11.90 6.11
C LYS A 84 -1.85 11.31 4.72
N ILE A 85 -2.41 11.97 3.71
CA ILE A 85 -2.22 11.52 2.33
C ILE A 85 -0.81 11.82 1.82
N GLU A 86 -0.21 12.94 2.21
CA GLU A 86 1.20 13.22 1.90
C GLU A 86 2.15 12.20 2.56
N GLU A 87 1.85 11.75 3.78
CA GLU A 87 2.59 10.69 4.47
C GLU A 87 2.52 9.36 3.68
N LEU A 88 1.32 8.93 3.30
CA LEU A 88 1.12 7.72 2.49
C LEU A 88 1.84 7.83 1.15
N LEU A 89 1.48 8.83 0.34
CA LEU A 89 1.93 8.94 -1.06
C LEU A 89 3.41 9.33 -1.17
N GLY A 90 3.97 10.02 -0.16
CA GLY A 90 5.40 10.27 -0.04
C GLY A 90 6.23 9.00 0.14
N SER A 91 5.61 7.93 0.67
CA SER A 91 6.24 6.61 0.79
C SER A 91 6.14 5.76 -0.48
N LEU A 92 5.35 6.21 -1.47
CA LEU A 92 5.00 5.48 -2.68
C LEU A 92 5.47 6.22 -3.95
N PRO A 93 6.79 6.34 -4.19
CA PRO A 93 7.30 7.08 -5.34
C PRO A 93 6.92 6.41 -6.68
N LEU A 94 6.64 7.24 -7.69
CA LEU A 94 6.25 6.82 -9.06
C LEU A 94 7.42 6.79 -10.06
N THR A 95 8.67 6.83 -9.58
CA THR A 95 9.86 7.13 -10.40
C THR A 95 10.38 5.97 -11.27
N GLY A 96 9.63 4.87 -11.43
CA GLY A 96 10.13 3.65 -12.07
C GLY A 96 9.07 2.66 -12.53
N GLY A 97 7.86 3.13 -12.86
CA GLY A 97 6.77 2.27 -13.34
C GLY A 97 6.04 1.50 -12.24
N GLN A 98 6.16 1.94 -10.98
CA GLN A 98 5.42 1.36 -9.85
C GLN A 98 3.91 1.62 -9.94
N TRP A 99 3.49 2.57 -10.78
CA TRP A 99 2.09 2.97 -10.92
C TRP A 99 1.16 1.76 -11.10
N SER A 100 1.50 0.82 -11.98
CA SER A 100 0.64 -0.36 -12.22
C SER A 100 0.54 -1.30 -11.02
N THR A 101 1.57 -1.32 -10.17
CA THR A 101 1.54 -2.07 -8.90
C THR A 101 0.66 -1.37 -7.89
N TYR A 102 0.77 -0.05 -7.75
CA TYR A 102 -0.10 0.72 -6.85
C TYR A 102 -1.55 0.70 -7.30
N ALA A 103 -1.83 0.85 -8.60
CA ALA A 103 -3.16 0.78 -9.17
C ALA A 103 -3.83 -0.58 -8.92
N GLY A 104 -3.06 -1.67 -8.97
CA GLY A 104 -3.57 -3.01 -8.68
C GLY A 104 -3.86 -3.27 -7.20
N ILE A 105 -3.31 -2.47 -6.28
CA ILE A 105 -3.48 -2.60 -4.82
C ILE A 105 -4.51 -1.59 -4.28
N MET A 106 -4.46 -0.35 -4.74
CA MET A 106 -5.32 0.73 -4.26
C MET A 106 -6.70 0.74 -4.92
N GLY A 107 -6.94 -0.13 -5.91
CA GLY A 107 -8.06 0.01 -6.85
C GLY A 107 -7.83 1.13 -7.87
N PHE A 108 -8.34 0.96 -9.09
CA PHE A 108 -8.21 1.96 -10.16
C PHE A 108 -9.38 1.97 -11.14
N GLY A 109 -9.57 3.12 -11.79
CA GLY A 109 -10.58 3.30 -12.83
C GLY A 109 -10.12 2.87 -14.22
N ASP A 110 -10.68 1.80 -14.80
CA ASP A 110 -10.13 1.10 -15.99
C ASP A 110 -9.97 1.98 -17.25
N THR A 111 -10.77 3.02 -17.45
CA THR A 111 -10.75 3.74 -18.73
C THR A 111 -9.72 4.87 -18.83
N ARG A 112 -9.15 5.32 -17.71
CA ARG A 112 -8.37 6.56 -17.66
C ARG A 112 -6.92 6.40 -17.23
N ASP A 113 -6.50 5.18 -16.91
CA ASP A 113 -5.19 4.92 -16.32
C ASP A 113 -4.92 5.89 -15.14
N LEU A 114 -5.87 5.97 -14.22
CA LEU A 114 -5.92 7.00 -13.18
C LEU A 114 -6.14 6.36 -11.79
N ILE A 115 -5.20 6.61 -10.87
CA ILE A 115 -5.41 6.44 -9.43
C ILE A 115 -5.86 7.80 -8.93
N TRP A 116 -7.04 7.89 -8.32
CA TRP A 116 -7.62 9.16 -7.91
C TRP A 116 -8.53 8.96 -6.70
N GLY A 117 -8.45 9.90 -5.76
CA GLY A 117 -9.38 9.96 -4.64
C GLY A 117 -9.49 11.36 -4.06
N SER A 118 -10.61 11.60 -3.38
CA SER A 118 -10.86 12.82 -2.60
C SER A 118 -10.34 12.68 -1.17
N TYR A 119 -9.91 13.80 -0.58
CA TYR A 119 -9.41 13.86 0.80
C TYR A 119 -9.86 15.18 1.48
N ASP A 120 -9.81 15.23 2.80
CA ASP A 120 -10.07 16.44 3.59
C ASP A 120 -8.86 17.38 3.52
N ASP A 121 -8.99 18.48 2.78
CA ASP A 121 -7.92 19.46 2.62
C ASP A 121 -7.93 20.56 3.71
N GLY A 122 -8.87 20.49 4.64
CA GLY A 122 -9.02 21.43 5.75
C GLY A 122 -9.69 22.76 5.39
N ASP A 123 -10.19 22.93 4.16
CA ASP A 123 -10.95 24.14 3.80
C ASP A 123 -12.38 24.08 4.40
N GLU A 124 -12.86 25.17 5.01
CA GLU A 124 -14.17 25.25 5.68
C GLU A 124 -15.38 25.24 4.73
N ASN A 125 -15.15 25.13 3.41
CA ASN A 125 -16.18 25.12 2.38
C ASN A 125 -16.44 23.68 1.94
N PRO A 126 -17.57 23.36 1.27
CA PRO A 126 -17.97 21.99 1.00
C PRO A 126 -17.11 21.36 -0.10
N ASN A 127 -15.85 21.73 -0.25
CA ASN A 127 -14.96 21.24 -1.27
C ASN A 127 -13.92 20.33 -0.64
N LEU A 128 -13.54 19.28 -1.36
CA LEU A 128 -12.47 18.36 -1.01
C LEU A 128 -11.26 18.64 -1.89
N GLY A 129 -10.10 18.25 -1.37
CA GLY A 129 -8.89 18.10 -2.17
C GLY A 129 -8.92 16.80 -2.97
N TRP A 130 -8.19 16.77 -4.09
CA TRP A 130 -7.95 15.56 -4.88
C TRP A 130 -6.47 15.20 -4.86
N ALA A 131 -6.18 13.93 -4.65
CA ALA A 131 -4.83 13.38 -4.84
C ALA A 131 -4.90 12.28 -5.89
N TYR A 132 -4.03 12.37 -6.89
CA TYR A 132 -4.11 11.50 -8.05
C TYR A 132 -2.78 11.34 -8.79
N ALA A 133 -2.70 10.33 -9.64
CA ALA A 133 -1.64 10.16 -10.63
C ALA A 133 -2.14 9.34 -11.83
N TYR A 134 -1.79 9.78 -13.03
CA TYR A 134 -1.95 8.99 -14.25
C TYR A 134 -0.81 7.98 -14.43
N SER A 135 -1.01 6.95 -15.25
CA SER A 135 0.02 5.94 -15.56
C SER A 135 1.32 6.48 -16.16
N PHE A 136 1.29 7.70 -16.71
CA PHE A 136 2.44 8.39 -17.29
C PHE A 136 3.04 9.47 -16.37
N ASP A 137 2.44 9.73 -15.21
CA ASP A 137 2.98 10.67 -14.24
C ASP A 137 4.16 10.05 -13.48
N ASN A 138 5.10 10.89 -13.06
CA ASN A 138 6.25 10.48 -12.25
C ASN A 138 6.17 11.01 -10.81
N GLU A 139 5.07 11.67 -10.46
CA GLU A 139 4.81 12.26 -9.16
C GLU A 139 3.31 12.25 -8.87
N TRP A 140 2.95 12.23 -7.58
CA TRP A 140 1.58 12.41 -7.14
C TRP A 140 1.18 13.88 -7.26
N ILE A 141 -0.01 14.12 -7.76
CA ILE A 141 -0.56 15.46 -7.95
C ILE A 141 -1.62 15.72 -6.88
N PHE A 142 -1.47 16.85 -6.18
CA PHE A 142 -2.41 17.34 -5.18
C PHE A 142 -3.11 18.59 -5.71
N SER A 143 -4.43 18.55 -5.71
CA SER A 143 -5.29 19.65 -6.13
C SER A 143 -6.25 19.99 -5.00
N PRO A 144 -5.91 20.96 -4.12
CA PRO A 144 -6.82 21.39 -3.07
C PRO A 144 -8.05 22.10 -3.66
N ASN A 145 -9.14 22.18 -2.90
CA ASN A 145 -10.35 22.95 -3.18
C ASN A 145 -10.92 22.66 -4.58
N SER A 146 -10.95 21.39 -4.97
CA SER A 146 -11.14 21.00 -6.38
C SER A 146 -12.54 20.48 -6.69
N GLY A 147 -13.20 19.80 -5.76
CA GLY A 147 -14.52 19.22 -6.00
C GLY A 147 -15.47 19.46 -4.84
N ASN A 148 -16.71 19.87 -5.12
CA ASN A 148 -17.75 19.99 -4.11
C ASN A 148 -18.25 18.61 -3.66
N VAL A 149 -18.41 18.41 -2.35
CA VAL A 149 -18.82 17.15 -1.69
C VAL A 149 -20.19 16.65 -2.13
N ASP A 150 -21.06 17.56 -2.59
CA ASP A 150 -22.41 17.26 -3.06
C ASP A 150 -22.48 17.03 -4.57
N LEU A 151 -21.39 17.30 -5.30
CA LEU A 151 -21.31 16.92 -6.70
C LEU A 151 -20.93 15.45 -6.77
N ILE A 152 -21.79 14.64 -7.41
CA ILE A 152 -21.33 13.38 -8.02
C ILE A 152 -20.15 13.81 -8.91
N ALA A 153 -18.93 13.40 -8.56
CA ALA A 153 -17.77 13.89 -9.30
C ALA A 153 -18.00 13.54 -10.75
N ALA A 154 -17.90 14.57 -11.57
CA ALA A 154 -18.42 14.57 -12.92
C ALA A 154 -17.50 13.78 -13.84
N GLY A 155 -17.53 12.46 -13.74
CA GLY A 155 -17.27 11.54 -14.84
C GLY A 155 -18.51 11.52 -15.73
N ASN A 156 -18.75 12.61 -16.49
CA ASN A 156 -19.99 12.82 -17.26
C ASN A 156 -20.24 11.82 -18.41
N ASP A 157 -19.41 10.79 -18.56
CA ASP A 157 -19.56 9.74 -19.56
C ASP A 157 -19.47 8.35 -18.90
N PRO A 158 -20.31 7.37 -19.30
CA PRO A 158 -20.19 5.98 -18.85
C PRO A 158 -18.75 5.48 -18.95
N GLY A 159 -18.22 4.98 -17.84
CA GLY A 159 -16.85 4.47 -17.74
C GLY A 159 -15.81 5.44 -17.17
N SER A 160 -16.14 6.72 -16.94
CA SER A 160 -15.23 7.64 -16.24
C SER A 160 -15.28 7.39 -14.73
N GLN A 161 -14.41 6.50 -14.25
CA GLN A 161 -14.36 6.07 -12.85
C GLN A 161 -13.48 7.01 -12.00
N ASP A 162 -13.80 8.31 -11.97
CA ASP A 162 -13.24 9.23 -10.96
C ASP A 162 -14.27 9.26 -9.83
N LEU A 163 -13.89 8.93 -8.58
CA LEU A 163 -14.70 9.03 -7.34
C LEU A 163 -14.16 8.19 -6.14
N GLY A 164 -12.87 7.88 -6.08
CA GLY A 164 -12.32 7.27 -4.85
C GLY A 164 -12.36 8.20 -3.64
N LEU A 165 -12.29 7.62 -2.45
CA LEU A 165 -12.16 8.33 -1.18
C LEU A 165 -10.90 7.84 -0.47
N TRP A 166 -9.99 8.77 -0.16
CA TRP A 166 -8.86 8.48 0.70
C TRP A 166 -9.33 8.47 2.15
N ALA A 167 -9.59 7.29 2.69
CA ALA A 167 -9.95 7.11 4.09
C ALA A 167 -9.17 5.93 4.68
N PHE A 168 -8.89 6.02 5.98
CA PHE A 168 -8.10 5.02 6.69
C PHE A 168 -8.73 4.66 8.02
N ALA A 169 -8.40 3.47 8.52
CA ALA A 169 -8.76 2.98 9.84
C ALA A 169 -7.51 2.48 10.57
N SER A 170 -7.47 2.71 11.89
CA SER A 170 -6.46 2.09 12.76
C SER A 170 -7.06 0.84 13.40
N LEU A 171 -6.85 -0.31 12.76
CA LEU A 171 -7.45 -1.58 13.19
C LEU A 171 -6.66 -2.32 14.28
N GLY A 172 -5.77 -1.60 14.97
CA GLY A 172 -4.83 -2.15 15.97
C GLY A 172 -3.65 -2.89 15.34
N ASP A 173 -2.65 -3.26 16.16
CA ASP A 173 -1.44 -3.98 15.75
C ASP A 173 -1.77 -5.31 15.04
N ARG A 174 -2.00 -5.27 13.73
CA ARG A 174 -1.98 -6.44 12.83
C ARG A 174 -0.56 -6.77 12.36
N THR A 175 0.44 -6.09 12.93
CA THR A 175 1.85 -6.00 12.51
C THR A 175 2.69 -7.26 12.72
N SER A 176 2.09 -8.43 12.94
CA SER A 176 2.84 -9.68 12.93
C SER A 176 2.42 -10.58 11.77
N VAL A 177 2.72 -10.15 10.54
CA VAL A 177 2.84 -11.11 9.43
C VAL A 177 4.01 -12.04 9.79
N PRO A 178 3.78 -13.35 10.01
CA PRO A 178 4.86 -14.26 10.34
C PRO A 178 5.89 -14.24 9.19
N ALA A 179 7.16 -14.06 9.54
CA ALA A 179 8.24 -14.03 8.56
C ALA A 179 8.08 -15.19 7.55
N PRO A 180 8.23 -14.95 6.23
CA PRO A 180 7.96 -15.94 5.21
C PRO A 180 8.61 -17.28 5.56
N ALA A 181 7.85 -18.38 5.53
CA ALA A 181 8.35 -19.71 5.86
C ALA A 181 9.57 -20.12 5.01
N THR A 182 9.76 -19.47 3.86
CA THR A 182 10.97 -19.53 3.03
C THR A 182 12.24 -19.12 3.77
N LEU A 183 12.21 -18.14 4.67
CA LEU A 183 13.36 -17.79 5.53
C LEU A 183 13.67 -18.90 6.52
N ALA A 184 12.64 -19.52 7.11
CA ALA A 184 12.82 -20.67 7.98
C ALA A 184 13.40 -21.88 7.21
N LEU A 185 12.87 -22.17 6.02
CA LEU A 185 13.37 -23.22 5.13
C LEU A 185 14.81 -22.97 4.65
N PHE A 186 15.14 -21.72 4.33
CA PHE A 186 16.49 -21.34 3.92
C PHE A 186 17.48 -21.50 5.10
N GLY A 187 17.09 -21.06 6.30
CA GLY A 187 17.86 -21.27 7.52
C GLY A 187 18.11 -22.75 7.83
N LEU A 188 17.06 -23.58 7.74
CA LEU A 188 17.17 -25.03 7.95
C LEU A 188 18.02 -25.72 6.88
N GLY A 189 17.92 -25.29 5.61
CA GLY A 189 18.74 -25.78 4.51
C GLY A 189 20.24 -25.52 4.72
N LEU A 190 20.59 -24.30 5.17
CA LEU A 190 21.97 -23.94 5.49
C LEU A 190 22.51 -24.72 6.70
N ALA A 191 21.69 -24.89 7.76
CA ALA A 191 22.07 -25.70 8.92
C ALA A 191 22.34 -27.17 8.53
N GLY A 192 21.52 -27.74 7.65
CA GLY A 192 21.72 -29.10 7.12
C GLY A 192 23.01 -29.27 6.32
N LEU A 193 23.38 -28.29 5.50
CA LEU A 193 24.64 -28.30 4.73
C LEU A 193 25.88 -28.20 5.64
N GLY A 194 25.79 -27.43 6.73
CA GLY A 194 26.86 -27.33 7.73
C GLY A 194 27.13 -28.66 8.44
N TRP A 195 26.08 -29.41 8.78
CA TRP A 195 26.20 -30.70 9.46
C TRP A 195 26.86 -31.77 8.57
N LYS A 196 26.52 -31.77 7.28
CA LYS A 196 27.02 -32.79 6.34
C LYS A 196 28.54 -32.76 6.14
N ARG A 197 29.20 -31.62 6.38
CA ARG A 197 30.67 -31.49 6.31
C ARG A 197 31.43 -32.02 7.53
N ARG A 198 30.74 -32.29 8.65
CA ARG A 198 31.38 -32.72 9.91
C ARG A 198 31.54 -34.22 10.07
N ILE A 199 30.92 -35.04 9.20
CA ILE A 199 30.90 -36.50 9.31
C ILE A 199 31.96 -37.18 8.42
N THR A 200 32.58 -36.43 7.49
CA THR A 200 33.54 -36.97 6.51
C THR A 200 35.01 -36.70 6.84
N ALA A 201 35.35 -36.34 8.08
CA ALA A 201 36.72 -36.21 8.58
C ALA A 201 36.92 -37.10 9.80
#